data_AF-A0A3C0J9H6-F1
#
_entry.id   AF-A0A3C0J9H6-F1
#
_cell.length_a   1.000
_cell.length_b   1.000
_cell.length_c   1.000
_cell.angle_alpha   90.00
_cell.angle_beta   90.00
_cell.angle_gamma   90.00
#
_symmetry.space_group_name_H-M   'P 1'
#
loop_
_entity.id
_entity.type
_entity.pdbx_description
1 polymer ?
#
loop_
_entity_poly.entity_id
_entity_poly.type
_entity_poly.pdbx_seq_one_letter_code
_entity_poly.pdbx_strand_id
1 'polypeptide(L)'
;MKTNIYYDEMCLPASIRIKSETLCLDYTFNPAATQKTITYEGLKSIINNPMTDLVQIEFTEGTGYIKDYEGNINPVLGWLQIKPAMINLLKISEINDF
;
A
#
# COMPACT_ATOMS: atom_id res chain seq x y z
N MET A 1 11.70 -12.97 -4.34
CA MET A 1 10.36 -13.29 -3.81
C MET A 1 9.67 -11.97 -3.49
N LYS A 2 8.37 -11.81 -3.81
CA LYS A 2 7.63 -10.59 -3.48
C LYS A 2 7.06 -10.68 -2.07
N THR A 3 7.01 -9.56 -1.35
CA THR A 3 6.36 -9.47 -0.03
C THR A 3 4.87 -9.25 -0.22
N ASN A 4 4.04 -10.01 0.50
CA ASN A 4 2.60 -9.78 0.50
C ASN A 4 2.25 -8.72 1.54
N ILE A 5 1.57 -7.67 1.08
CA ILE A 5 0.95 -6.66 1.93
C ILE A 5 -0.55 -6.89 1.83
N TYR A 6 -1.18 -7.12 2.97
CA TYR A 6 -2.63 -7.27 3.10
C TYR A 6 -3.20 -5.93 3.53
N TYR A 7 -4.17 -5.43 2.79
CA TYR A 7 -4.77 -4.11 3.00
C TYR A 7 -6.28 -4.27 3.20
N ASP A 8 -6.85 -3.54 4.17
CA ASP A 8 -8.30 -3.48 4.36
C ASP A 8 -8.93 -2.62 3.28
N GLU A 9 -9.65 -3.23 2.33
CA GLU A 9 -10.28 -2.51 1.23
C GLU A 9 -11.39 -1.53 1.65
N MET A 10 -11.89 -1.65 2.88
CA MET A 10 -12.86 -0.72 3.46
C MET A 10 -12.19 0.55 4.02
N CYS A 11 -10.88 0.52 4.19
CA CYS A 11 -10.11 1.63 4.75
C CYS A 11 -9.42 2.46 3.67
N LEU A 12 -9.20 3.74 3.98
CA LEU A 12 -8.44 4.66 3.15
C LEU A 12 -7.10 4.95 3.81
N PRO A 13 -6.00 5.06 3.05
CA PRO A 13 -4.72 5.37 3.65
C PRO A 13 -4.75 6.79 4.19
N ALA A 14 -4.06 7.05 5.31
CA ALA A 14 -4.01 8.40 5.87
C ALA A 14 -3.31 9.36 4.91
N SER A 15 -2.22 8.91 4.31
CA SER A 15 -1.44 9.64 3.33
C SER A 15 -0.79 8.66 2.35
N ILE A 16 -0.53 9.11 1.13
CA ILE A 16 0.25 8.34 0.16
C ILE A 16 1.15 9.26 -0.64
N ARG A 17 2.39 8.84 -0.85
CA ARG A 17 3.35 9.51 -1.73
C ARG A 17 3.73 8.58 -2.88
N ILE A 18 3.72 9.12 -4.09
CA ILE A 18 4.07 8.40 -5.32
C ILE A 18 5.28 9.10 -5.92
N LYS A 19 6.33 8.32 -6.20
CA LYS A 19 7.51 8.78 -6.92
C LYS A 19 7.67 8.00 -8.22
N SER A 20 7.89 8.73 -9.31
CA SER A 20 8.29 8.22 -10.62
C SER A 20 9.39 9.10 -11.18
N GLU A 21 10.58 8.54 -11.37
CA GLU A 21 11.73 9.18 -11.99
C GLU A 21 11.49 9.38 -13.49
N THR A 22 10.87 8.39 -14.14
CA THR A 22 10.54 8.46 -15.58
C THR A 22 9.54 9.58 -15.88
N LEU A 23 8.58 9.80 -14.99
CA LEU A 23 7.57 10.86 -15.14
C LEU A 23 7.97 12.17 -14.47
N CYS A 24 9.16 12.25 -13.87
CA CYS A 24 9.58 13.37 -13.01
C CYS A 24 8.51 13.75 -11.96
N LEU A 25 7.83 12.74 -11.41
CA LEU A 25 6.75 12.88 -10.43
C LEU A 25 7.28 12.55 -9.04
N ASP A 26 7.03 13.44 -8.09
CA ASP A 26 7.19 13.17 -6.66
C ASP A 26 6.09 13.93 -5.93
N TYR A 27 5.01 13.22 -5.60
CA TYR A 27 3.79 13.85 -5.10
C TYR A 27 3.20 13.11 -3.91
N THR A 28 2.82 13.88 -2.89
CA THR A 28 2.11 13.39 -1.71
C THR A 28 0.66 13.83 -1.77
N PHE A 29 -0.26 12.87 -1.71
CA PHE A 29 -1.68 13.14 -1.55
C PHE A 29 -1.95 13.49 -0.09
N ASN A 30 -2.48 14.70 0.12
CA ASN A 30 -2.90 15.18 1.42
C ASN A 30 -4.06 14.32 1.96
N PRO A 31 -4.12 13.99 3.27
CA PRO A 31 -5.20 13.22 3.88
C PRO A 31 -6.61 13.54 3.40
N ALA A 32 -6.97 14.82 3.24
CA ALA A 32 -8.31 15.21 2.77
C ALA A 32 -8.61 14.76 1.33
N ALA A 33 -7.59 14.66 0.47
CA ALA A 33 -7.69 14.12 -0.88
C ALA A 33 -7.62 12.59 -0.87
N THR A 34 -6.75 12.01 -0.04
CA THR A 34 -6.60 10.55 0.11
C THR A 34 -7.91 9.90 0.59
N GLN A 35 -8.57 10.53 1.58
CA GLN A 35 -9.87 10.13 2.15
C GLN A 35 -11.05 10.14 1.18
N LYS A 36 -10.92 10.65 -0.03
CA LYS A 36 -12.01 10.65 -1.02
C LYS A 36 -11.65 9.96 -2.33
N THR A 37 -10.38 9.59 -2.54
CA THR A 37 -9.90 9.34 -3.91
C THR A 37 -9.15 8.02 -4.08
N ILE A 38 -8.46 7.50 -3.06
CA ILE A 38 -7.58 6.32 -3.25
C ILE A 38 -8.21 5.08 -2.61
N THR A 39 -9.04 4.41 -3.39
CA THR A 39 -9.58 3.08 -3.08
C THR A 39 -8.50 2.01 -3.17
N TYR A 40 -8.78 0.80 -2.66
CA TYR A 40 -7.91 -0.37 -2.85
C TYR A 40 -7.54 -0.60 -4.33
N GLU A 41 -8.49 -0.50 -5.25
CA GLU A 41 -8.22 -0.68 -6.69
C GLU A 41 -7.35 0.44 -7.27
N GLY A 42 -7.53 1.67 -6.80
CA GLY A 42 -6.66 2.80 -7.16
C GLY A 42 -5.22 2.57 -6.68
N LEU A 43 -5.06 2.15 -5.41
CA LEU A 43 -3.77 1.81 -4.84
C LEU A 43 -3.10 0.64 -5.57
N LYS A 44 -3.87 -0.41 -5.88
CA LYS A 44 -3.40 -1.56 -6.66
C LYS A 44 -2.95 -1.15 -8.05
N SER A 45 -3.67 -0.25 -8.70
CA SER A 45 -3.31 0.30 -10.01
C SER A 45 -2.01 1.13 -9.94
N ILE A 46 -1.82 1.93 -8.89
CA ILE A 46 -0.58 2.70 -8.65
C ILE A 46 0.62 1.74 -8.47
N ILE A 47 0.44 0.69 -7.68
CA ILE A 47 1.49 -0.32 -7.41
C ILE A 47 1.79 -1.14 -8.67
N ASN A 48 0.78 -1.48 -9.47
CA ASN A 48 1.00 -2.25 -10.70
C ASN A 48 1.46 -1.39 -11.89
N ASN A 49 1.51 -0.07 -11.73
CA ASN A 49 1.97 0.83 -12.80
C ASN A 49 3.50 0.70 -12.95
N PRO A 50 3.99 0.31 -14.14
CA PRO A 50 5.43 0.11 -14.38
C PRO A 50 6.24 1.40 -14.32
N MET A 51 5.59 2.57 -14.39
CA MET A 51 6.25 3.86 -14.27
C MET A 51 6.39 4.32 -12.80
N THR A 52 5.78 3.62 -11.84
CA THR A 52 5.91 3.96 -10.42
C THR A 52 7.17 3.32 -9.83
N ASP A 53 8.13 4.14 -9.44
CA ASP A 53 9.38 3.66 -8.85
C ASP A 53 9.23 3.35 -7.36
N LEU A 54 8.45 4.18 -6.65
CA LEU A 54 8.31 4.09 -5.20
C LEU A 54 6.95 4.63 -4.75
N VAL A 55 6.35 3.90 -3.80
CA VAL A 55 5.11 4.29 -3.13
C VAL A 55 5.39 4.32 -1.63
N GLN A 56 4.97 5.37 -0.94
CA GLN A 56 4.95 5.40 0.52
C GLN A 56 3.51 5.50 0.97
N ILE A 57 3.07 4.60 1.85
CA ILE A 57 1.70 4.59 2.38
C ILE A 57 1.79 4.77 3.88
N GLU A 58 1.00 5.69 4.42
CA GLU A 58 0.81 5.84 5.86
C GLU A 58 -0.35 4.95 6.31
N PHE A 59 -0.01 3.86 6.98
CA PHE A 59 -0.96 2.92 7.55
C PHE A 59 -1.43 3.40 8.92
N THR A 60 -2.73 3.32 9.15
CA THR A 60 -3.34 3.51 10.47
C THR A 60 -3.63 2.16 11.09
N GLU A 61 -3.92 2.16 12.39
CA GLU A 61 -4.25 0.93 13.11
C GLU A 61 -5.42 0.19 12.42
N GLY A 62 -5.25 -1.12 12.24
CA GLY A 62 -6.23 -2.00 11.60
C GLY A 62 -6.23 -2.01 10.07
N THR A 63 -5.49 -1.15 9.39
CA THR A 63 -5.65 -0.98 7.93
C THR A 63 -4.70 -1.80 7.06
N GLY A 64 -3.61 -2.33 7.61
CA GLY A 64 -2.69 -3.14 6.82
C GLY A 64 -1.75 -4.02 7.62
N TYR A 65 -1.33 -5.10 6.97
CA TYR A 65 -0.56 -6.19 7.56
C TYR A 65 0.49 -6.71 6.58
N ILE A 66 1.59 -7.23 7.10
CA ILE A 66 2.63 -7.92 6.33
C ILE A 66 2.76 -9.35 6.86
N LYS A 67 2.88 -10.30 5.93
CA LYS A 67 3.28 -11.67 6.26
C LYS A 67 4.80 -11.76 6.33
N ASP A 68 5.32 -12.14 7.49
CA ASP A 68 6.76 -12.32 7.70
C ASP A 68 7.27 -13.65 7.11
N TYR A 69 8.58 -13.90 7.27
CA TYR A 69 9.22 -15.13 6.77
C TYR A 69 8.77 -16.40 7.47
N GLU A 70 8.26 -16.30 8.70
CA GLU A 70 7.74 -17.41 9.49
C GLU A 70 6.26 -17.68 9.17
N GLY A 71 5.63 -16.76 8.44
CA GLY A 71 4.25 -16.84 8.02
C GLY A 71 3.27 -16.11 8.94
N ASN A 72 3.74 -15.41 9.97
CA ASN A 72 2.89 -14.63 10.86
C ASN A 72 2.43 -13.34 10.18
N ILE A 73 1.19 -12.94 10.45
CA ILE A 73 0.59 -11.71 9.95
C ILE A 73 0.76 -10.63 11.00
N ASN A 74 1.59 -9.64 10.71
CA ASN A 74 1.92 -8.56 11.62
C ASN A 74 1.30 -7.25 11.14
N PRO A 75 0.69 -6.45 12.03
CA PRO A 75 0.15 -5.15 11.67
C PRO A 75 1.27 -4.19 11.25
N VAL A 76 0.95 -3.30 10.30
CA VAL A 76 1.81 -2.20 9.88
C VAL A 76 1.23 -0.90 10.43
N LEU A 77 2.07 -0.11 11.09
CA LEU A 77 1.71 1.20 11.63
C LEU A 77 2.67 2.26 11.10
N GLY A 78 2.11 3.38 10.66
CA GLY A 78 2.85 4.52 10.13
C GLY A 78 3.33 4.31 8.69
N TRP A 79 4.43 4.98 8.34
CA TRP A 79 4.92 5.03 6.96
C TRP A 79 5.63 3.75 6.54
N LEU A 80 5.08 3.09 5.53
CA LEU A 80 5.73 1.99 4.83
C LEU A 80 6.17 2.44 3.45
N GLN A 81 7.46 2.30 3.16
CA GLN A 81 8.01 2.51 1.83
C GLN A 81 8.01 1.20 1.03
N ILE A 82 7.43 1.27 -0.16
CA ILE A 82 7.16 0.15 -1.04
C ILE A 82 7.85 0.39 -2.38
N LYS A 83 8.65 -0.58 -2.81
CA LYS A 83 9.06 -0.71 -4.21
C LYS A 83 8.03 -1.58 -4.91
N PRO A 84 7.26 -1.06 -5.88
CA PRO A 84 6.11 -1.81 -6.41
C PRO A 84 6.48 -3.15 -7.05
N ALA A 85 7.66 -3.23 -7.69
CA ALA A 85 8.21 -4.47 -8.23
C ALA A 85 8.47 -5.56 -7.17
N MET A 86 8.56 -5.21 -5.89
CA MET A 86 8.92 -6.11 -4.80
C MET A 86 7.73 -6.61 -3.98
N ILE A 87 6.51 -6.18 -4.28
CA ILE A 87 5.33 -6.51 -3.46
C ILE A 87 4.16 -7.07 -4.27
N ASN A 88 3.26 -7.72 -3.55
CA ASN A 88 1.89 -7.98 -3.96
C ASN A 88 0.94 -7.31 -2.96
N LEU A 89 0.01 -6.49 -3.45
CA LEU A 89 -1.08 -5.96 -2.64
C LEU A 89 -2.27 -6.92 -2.71
N LEU A 90 -2.66 -7.47 -1.57
CA LEU A 90 -3.77 -8.40 -1.40
C LEU A 90 -4.81 -7.79 -0.46
N LYS A 91 -6.05 -8.26 -0.51
CA LYS A 91 -7.07 -7.87 0.46
C LYS A 91 -6.88 -8.62 1.76
N ILE A 92 -7.22 -8.01 2.88
CA ILE A 92 -7.28 -8.72 4.17
C ILE A 92 -8.28 -9.88 4.12
N SER A 93 -9.38 -9.75 3.38
CA SER A 93 -10.35 -10.83 3.21
C SER A 93 -9.76 -12.10 2.56
N GLU A 94 -8.61 -11.99 1.90
CA GLU A 94 -7.88 -13.11 1.29
C GLU A 94 -6.98 -13.85 2.31
N ILE A 95 -6.89 -13.35 3.54
CA ILE A 95 -6.33 -14.08 4.66
C ILE A 95 -7.34 -15.17 5.04
N ASN A 96 -7.19 -16.35 4.44
CA ASN A 96 -7.79 -17.57 4.98
C ASN A 96 -7.05 -17.87 6.29
N ASP A 97 -7.49 -17.29 7.41
CA ASP A 97 -7.18 -17.68 8.82
C ASP A 97 -7.35 -16.47 9.75
N PHE A 98 -8.60 -16.07 10.02
CA PHE A 98 -8.95 -15.31 11.24
C PHE A 98 -9.85 -16.17 12.12
#